data_AF-A0A922MA96-F1
#
_entry.id   AF-A0A922MA96-F1
#
_cell.length_a   1.000
_cell.length_b   1.000
_cell.length_c   1.000
_cell.angle_alpha   90.00
_cell.angle_beta   90.00
_cell.angle_gamma   90.00
#
_symmetry.space_group_name_H-M   'P 1'
#
loop_
_entity.id
_entity.type
_entity.pdbx_description
1 polymer ?
#
loop_
_entity_poly.entity_id
_entity_poly.type
_entity_poly.pdbx_seq_one_letter_code
_entity_poly.pdbx_strand_id
1 'polypeptide(L)'
;MWLQKFFLFSLFLAVFGQDDTEEDTNDAEKLAEGEKKLSENVLAILEHFKQPDPVGLPGAAIPDPYPVPDMKQSLSFGTLYFKNTAVYGISKFRILYVNAEIGAMEVKIVDN
;
A
#
# COMPACT_ATOMS: atom_id res chain seq x y z
N MET A 1 63.94 -13.60 4.30
CA MET A 1 62.75 -13.66 3.40
C MET A 1 61.49 -14.23 4.07
N TRP A 2 61.41 -14.31 5.42
CA TRP A 2 60.23 -14.84 6.12
C TRP A 2 59.46 -13.75 6.88
N LEU A 3 60.15 -12.74 7.44
CA LEU A 3 59.51 -11.59 8.11
C LEU A 3 58.61 -10.76 7.17
N GLN A 4 59.01 -10.55 5.92
CA GLN A 4 58.17 -9.82 4.95
C GLN A 4 56.89 -10.60 4.60
N LYS A 5 56.93 -11.93 4.63
CA LYS A 5 55.75 -12.78 4.40
C LYS A 5 54.80 -12.73 5.59
N PHE A 6 55.33 -12.66 6.81
CA PHE A 6 54.51 -12.42 8.02
C PHE A 6 53.85 -11.03 8.00
N PHE A 7 54.58 -10.00 7.55
CA PHE A 7 54.03 -8.65 7.42
C PHE A 7 52.93 -8.57 6.36
N LEU A 8 53.12 -9.23 5.20
CA LEU A 8 52.09 -9.34 4.16
C LEU A 8 50.87 -10.16 4.61
N PHE A 9 51.08 -11.22 5.39
CA PHE A 9 49.98 -12.04 5.92
C PHE A 9 49.15 -11.30 6.98
N SER A 10 49.82 -10.50 7.83
CA SER A 10 49.15 -9.61 8.78
C SER A 10 48.34 -8.51 8.08
N LEU A 11 48.88 -7.93 6.99
CA LEU A 11 48.16 -6.95 6.18
C LEU A 11 46.94 -7.57 5.47
N PHE A 12 47.04 -8.83 5.05
CA PHE A 12 45.92 -9.56 4.43
C PHE A 12 44.80 -9.85 5.45
N LEU A 13 45.13 -10.23 6.68
CA LEU A 13 44.15 -10.45 7.75
C LEU A 13 43.44 -9.17 8.20
N ALA A 14 44.12 -8.02 8.17
CA ALA A 14 43.50 -6.73 8.49
C ALA A 14 42.49 -6.26 7.43
N VAL A 15 42.58 -6.73 6.18
CA VAL A 15 41.66 -6.37 5.08
C VAL A 15 40.38 -7.23 5.08
N PHE A 16 40.40 -8.43 5.68
CA PHE A 16 39.21 -9.27 5.87
C PHE A 16 38.50 -9.06 7.21
N GLY A 17 39.01 -8.15 8.05
CA GLY A 17 38.50 -7.89 9.40
C GLY A 17 37.58 -6.68 9.50
N GLN A 18 37.12 -6.11 8.38
CA GLN A 18 36.02 -5.16 8.38
C GLN A 18 34.74 -5.94 8.08
N ASP A 19 34.25 -6.63 9.10
CA ASP A 19 32.84 -6.96 9.17
C ASP A 19 32.14 -5.62 9.29
N ASP A 20 31.57 -5.14 8.19
CA ASP A 20 30.72 -3.95 8.15
C ASP A 20 29.46 -4.29 8.96
N THR A 21 29.59 -4.34 10.29
CA THR A 21 28.47 -4.29 11.22
C THR A 21 28.02 -2.84 11.31
N GLU A 22 27.49 -2.30 10.21
CA GLU A 22 26.56 -1.18 10.27
C GLU A 22 25.19 -1.80 10.56
N GLU A 23 24.97 -1.95 11.85
CA GLU A 23 23.81 -2.54 12.51
C GLU A 23 22.46 -2.10 11.88
N ASP A 24 21.79 -3.10 11.32
CA ASP A 24 20.38 -3.34 10.94
C ASP A 24 19.24 -2.64 11.76
N THR A 25 19.57 -1.68 12.63
CA THR A 25 18.61 -0.95 13.49
C THR A 25 17.58 -0.15 12.69
N ASN A 26 17.99 0.50 11.61
CA ASN A 26 17.12 1.35 10.79
C ASN A 26 16.01 0.54 10.09
N ASP A 27 16.36 -0.64 9.56
CA ASP A 27 15.42 -1.46 8.82
C ASP A 27 14.48 -2.21 9.76
N ALA A 28 14.96 -2.67 10.92
CA ALA A 28 14.10 -3.23 11.96
C ALA A 28 13.08 -2.19 12.50
N GLU A 29 13.51 -0.94 12.72
CA GLU A 29 12.63 0.16 13.15
C GLU A 29 11.56 0.49 12.09
N LYS A 30 11.94 0.58 10.81
CA LYS A 30 11.00 0.80 9.70
C LYS A 30 10.00 -0.33 9.54
N LEU A 31 10.43 -1.58 9.70
CA LEU A 31 9.55 -2.74 9.66
C LEU A 31 8.54 -2.70 10.80
N ALA A 32 9.00 -2.44 12.04
CA ALA A 32 8.12 -2.29 13.19
C ALA A 32 7.12 -1.12 13.01
N GLU A 33 7.56 0.00 12.43
CA GLU A 33 6.68 1.12 12.08
C GLU A 33 5.64 0.72 11.02
N GLY A 34 6.06 -0.03 9.99
CA GLY A 34 5.18 -0.54 8.94
C GLY A 34 4.13 -1.50 9.47
N GLU A 35 4.52 -2.45 10.31
CA GLU A 35 3.63 -3.39 11.00
C GLU A 35 2.62 -2.66 11.88
N LYS A 36 3.08 -1.67 12.63
CA LYS A 36 2.20 -0.83 13.46
C LYS A 36 1.16 -0.09 12.61
N LYS A 37 1.58 0.56 11.52
CA LYS A 37 0.66 1.26 10.61
C LYS A 37 -0.34 0.29 9.98
N LEU A 38 0.10 -0.91 9.59
CA LEU A 38 -0.81 -1.91 9.02
C LEU A 38 -1.87 -2.33 10.05
N SER A 39 -1.44 -2.62 11.28
CA SER A 39 -2.33 -2.96 12.39
C SER A 39 -3.35 -1.86 12.67
N GLU A 40 -2.91 -0.61 12.74
CA GLU A 40 -3.77 0.57 12.94
C GLU A 40 -4.82 0.72 11.81
N ASN A 41 -4.42 0.53 10.56
CA ASN A 41 -5.34 0.61 9.42
C ASN A 41 -6.37 -0.53 9.43
N VAL A 42 -5.94 -1.76 9.73
CA VAL A 42 -6.86 -2.91 9.87
C VAL A 42 -7.85 -2.64 11.00
N LEU A 43 -7.38 -2.13 12.14
CA LEU A 43 -8.25 -1.79 13.25
C LEU A 43 -9.26 -0.70 12.87
N ALA A 44 -8.84 0.37 12.19
CA ALA A 44 -9.73 1.43 11.73
C ALA A 44 -10.82 0.92 10.76
N ILE A 45 -10.45 -0.01 9.86
CA ILE A 45 -11.41 -0.70 9.00
C ILE A 45 -12.41 -1.50 9.83
N LEU A 46 -11.92 -2.33 10.76
CA LEU A 46 -12.80 -3.14 11.62
C LEU A 46 -13.73 -2.28 12.47
N GLU A 47 -13.25 -1.15 13.01
CA GLU A 47 -14.07 -0.22 13.80
C GLU A 47 -15.15 0.46 12.95
N HIS A 48 -14.82 0.86 11.73
CA HIS A 48 -15.78 1.42 10.77
C HIS A 48 -16.90 0.41 10.47
N PHE A 49 -16.54 -0.85 10.16
CA PHE A 49 -17.51 -1.89 9.81
C PHE A 49 -18.26 -2.52 10.98
N LYS A 50 -17.85 -2.26 12.24
CA LYS A 50 -18.64 -2.64 13.44
C LYS A 50 -19.95 -1.84 13.56
N GLN A 51 -20.06 -0.70 12.88
CA GLN A 51 -21.27 0.12 12.90
C GLN A 51 -22.43 -0.61 12.17
N PRO A 52 -23.69 -0.42 12.59
CA PRO A 52 -24.82 -1.15 12.03
C PRO A 52 -25.13 -0.82 10.55
N ASP A 53 -24.74 0.35 10.05
CA ASP A 53 -24.83 0.73 8.62
C ASP A 53 -23.58 1.54 8.23
N PRO A 54 -22.44 0.88 7.97
CA PRO A 54 -21.19 1.57 7.66
C PRO A 54 -21.24 2.10 6.23
N VAL A 55 -21.15 3.42 6.11
CA VAL A 55 -21.20 4.13 4.83
C VAL A 55 -19.82 4.70 4.49
N GLY A 56 -19.40 4.52 3.24
CA GLY A 56 -18.13 5.05 2.73
C GLY A 56 -16.90 4.27 3.22
N LEU A 57 -15.73 4.89 3.06
CA LEU A 57 -14.44 4.34 3.49
C LEU A 57 -13.99 4.96 4.82
N PRO A 58 -13.31 4.18 5.68
CA PRO A 58 -12.62 4.74 6.83
C PRO A 58 -11.58 5.77 6.35
N GLY A 59 -11.69 7.01 6.85
CA GLY A 59 -10.70 8.07 6.62
C GLY A 59 -10.76 8.79 5.27
N ALA A 60 -11.68 8.43 4.36
CA ALA A 60 -11.82 9.12 3.06
C ALA A 60 -13.19 9.75 2.88
N ALA A 61 -13.22 11.09 2.79
CA ALA A 61 -14.42 11.84 2.41
C ALA A 61 -14.53 11.88 0.88
N ILE A 62 -15.50 11.16 0.33
CA ILE A 62 -15.78 11.19 -1.12
C ILE A 62 -16.74 12.36 -1.40
N PRO A 63 -16.38 13.29 -2.30
CA PRO A 63 -17.24 14.41 -2.65
C PRO A 63 -18.53 13.93 -3.35
N ASP A 64 -19.64 14.60 -3.06
CA ASP A 64 -20.92 14.39 -3.73
C ASP A 64 -21.46 15.76 -4.22
N PRO A 65 -21.61 15.97 -5.54
CA PRO A 65 -21.41 15.01 -6.62
C PRO A 65 -19.93 14.75 -6.96
N TYR A 66 -19.63 13.51 -7.37
CA TYR A 66 -18.30 13.12 -7.80
C TYR A 66 -18.10 13.47 -9.29
N PRO A 67 -17.16 14.36 -9.65
CA PRO A 67 -16.95 14.77 -11.03
C PRO A 67 -16.37 13.63 -11.86
N VAL A 68 -16.92 13.42 -13.05
CA VAL A 68 -16.47 12.40 -13.99
C VAL A 68 -15.77 13.08 -15.17
N PRO A 69 -14.59 12.60 -15.58
CA PRO A 69 -13.90 13.12 -16.76
C PRO A 69 -14.75 13.01 -18.02
N ASP A 70 -14.58 13.97 -18.93
CA ASP A 70 -15.22 13.95 -20.24
C ASP A 70 -14.96 12.60 -20.94
N MET A 71 -16.05 11.90 -21.29
CA MET A 71 -15.98 10.58 -21.91
C MET A 71 -16.72 10.56 -23.24
N LYS A 72 -16.22 9.75 -24.17
CA LYS A 72 -16.88 9.47 -25.44
C LYS A 72 -17.14 7.98 -25.54
N GLN A 73 -18.36 7.60 -25.90
CA GLN A 73 -18.73 6.20 -26.10
C GLN A 73 -19.34 6.05 -27.49
N SER A 74 -18.65 5.31 -28.35
CA SER A 74 -19.13 4.98 -29.69
C SER A 74 -20.06 3.76 -29.60
N LEU A 75 -21.30 3.94 -30.02
CA LEU A 75 -22.30 2.88 -30.19
C LEU A 75 -22.53 2.64 -31.69
N SER A 76 -23.12 1.50 -32.04
CA SER A 76 -23.35 1.12 -33.44
C SER A 76 -24.21 2.11 -34.24
N PHE A 77 -25.00 2.95 -33.57
CA PHE A 77 -25.89 3.95 -34.17
C PHE A 77 -25.38 5.40 -34.01
N GLY A 78 -24.22 5.62 -33.38
CA GLY A 78 -23.67 6.97 -33.19
C GLY A 78 -22.73 7.09 -31.99
N THR A 79 -22.10 8.26 -31.86
CA THR A 79 -21.15 8.56 -30.77
C THR A 79 -21.79 9.45 -29.72
N LEU A 80 -21.78 9.00 -28.46
CA LEU A 80 -22.20 9.80 -27.31
C LEU A 80 -20.99 10.55 -26.74
N TYR A 81 -21.18 11.84 -26.44
CA TYR A 81 -20.20 12.69 -25.77
C TYR A 81 -20.77 13.13 -24.44
N PHE A 82 -20.14 12.72 -23.35
CA PHE A 82 -20.48 13.16 -22.01
C PHE A 82 -19.43 14.19 -21.59
N LYS A 83 -19.88 15.41 -21.32
CA LYS A 83 -19.03 16.51 -20.86
C LYS A 83 -19.56 17.08 -19.57
N ASN A 84 -18.67 17.46 -18.66
CA ASN A 84 -19.02 18.06 -17.38
C ASN A 84 -20.07 17.23 -16.62
N THR A 85 -19.87 15.91 -16.59
CA THR A 85 -20.75 14.98 -15.90
C THR A 85 -20.31 14.80 -14.46
N ALA A 86 -21.27 14.54 -13.57
CA ALA A 86 -20.99 14.23 -12.19
C ALA A 86 -21.95 13.16 -11.69
N VAL A 87 -21.46 12.25 -10.84
CA VAL A 87 -22.21 11.12 -10.31
C VAL A 87 -22.59 11.40 -8.88
N TYR A 88 -23.87 11.22 -8.58
CA TYR A 88 -24.42 11.40 -7.24
C TYR A 88 -24.49 10.08 -6.50
N GLY A 89 -24.36 10.11 -5.18
CA GLY A 89 -24.58 8.95 -4.33
C GLY A 89 -23.36 8.04 -4.13
N ILE A 90 -22.22 8.31 -4.79
CA ILE A 90 -20.96 7.60 -4.48
C ILE A 90 -20.57 7.82 -3.01
N SER A 91 -20.88 8.99 -2.44
CA SER A 91 -20.66 9.25 -1.00
C SER A 91 -21.38 8.27 -0.06
N LYS A 92 -22.41 7.57 -0.56
CA LYS A 92 -23.25 6.65 0.22
C LYS A 92 -23.00 5.18 -0.11
N PHE A 93 -21.88 4.86 -0.75
CA PHE A 93 -21.59 3.48 -1.10
C PHE A 93 -21.33 2.63 0.16
N ARG A 94 -21.66 1.34 0.08
CA ARG A 94 -21.53 0.37 1.16
C ARG A 94 -20.65 -0.78 0.70
N ILE A 95 -19.73 -1.20 1.56
CA ILE A 95 -18.92 -2.39 1.32
C ILE A 95 -19.57 -3.54 2.07
N LEU A 96 -20.01 -4.55 1.33
CA LEU A 96 -20.64 -5.75 1.90
C LEU A 96 -19.61 -6.81 2.27
N TYR A 97 -18.59 -6.98 1.42
CA TYR A 97 -17.57 -7.99 1.58
C TYR A 97 -16.28 -7.60 0.87
N VAL A 98 -15.14 -7.90 1.51
CA VAL A 98 -13.80 -7.71 0.95
C VAL A 98 -13.01 -8.99 1.18
N ASN A 99 -12.39 -9.49 0.13
CA ASN A 99 -11.38 -10.54 0.24
C ASN A 99 -9.99 -9.90 0.02
N ALA A 100 -9.14 -9.98 1.04
CA ALA A 100 -7.77 -9.47 0.98
C ALA A 100 -6.79 -10.62 1.13
N GLU A 101 -5.91 -10.78 0.14
CA GLU A 101 -4.84 -11.77 0.18
C GLU A 101 -3.49 -11.07 0.39
N ILE A 102 -3.06 -11.06 1.65
CA ILE A 102 -1.89 -10.29 2.09
C ILE A 102 -0.60 -10.78 1.45
N GLY A 103 -0.47 -12.10 1.21
CA GLY A 103 0.72 -12.68 0.57
C GLY A 103 0.92 -12.26 -0.89
N ALA A 104 -0.16 -11.95 -1.60
CA ALA A 104 -0.12 -11.46 -2.98
C ALA A 104 -0.22 -9.93 -3.08
N MET A 105 -0.47 -9.23 -1.97
CA MET A 105 -0.85 -7.81 -1.95
C MET A 105 -2.04 -7.50 -2.87
N GLU A 106 -3.00 -8.42 -2.96
CA GLU A 106 -4.19 -8.29 -3.79
C GLU A 106 -5.44 -8.11 -2.94
N VAL A 107 -6.36 -7.25 -3.42
CA VAL A 107 -7.69 -7.07 -2.84
C VAL A 107 -8.73 -7.28 -3.93
N LYS A 108 -9.72 -8.13 -3.64
CA LYS A 108 -10.83 -8.44 -4.55
C LYS A 108 -12.15 -8.05 -3.90
N ILE A 109 -12.93 -7.27 -4.63
CA ILE A 109 -14.33 -7.01 -4.31
C ILE A 109 -15.12 -8.14 -4.98
N VAL A 110 -15.82 -8.94 -4.17
CA VAL A 110 -16.64 -10.04 -4.68
C VAL A 110 -18.07 -9.52 -4.81
N ASP A 111 -18.50 -9.33 -6.04
CA ASP A 111 -19.91 -9.09 -6.36
C ASP A 111 -20.64 -10.45 -6.27
N ASN A 112 -21.66 -10.55 -5.42
CA ASN A 112 -22.46 -11.76 -5.24
C ASN A 112 -23.63 -11.82 -6.22
#